data_AF-A0A0Q0XMQ5-F1
#
_entry.id   AF-A0A0Q0XMQ5-F1
#
_cell.length_a   1.000
_cell.length_b   1.000
_cell.length_c   1.000
_cell.angle_alpha   90.00
_cell.angle_beta   90.00
_cell.angle_gamma   90.00
#
_symmetry.space_group_name_H-M   'P 1'
#
loop_
_entity.id
_entity.type
_entity.pdbx_description
1 polymer ?
#
loop_
_entity_poly.entity_id
_entity_poly.type
_entity_poly.pdbx_seq_one_letter_code
_entity_poly.pdbx_strand_id
1 'polypeptide(L)'
;MKTLIYTIIICITCCNTKEKSDLGNPTDLDSVKVVDSLNYNLQVYKLINCVYEQKVPEHQIRTSYISPNHNLRSSNDFLETDLFRRLISKEFKLGNNISDKQLIEYKDSWRQDEIDMPEKFDSTKIDLPYLKLKDPKTVDINNHEIISSIDYVLFHNDLAISVGNVYGIVTTAFLSKWDGKCYVSQGSVSYPRSAEE
;
A
#
# COMPACT_ATOMS: atom_id res chain seq x y z
N MET A 1 17.65 -50.26 39.16
CA MET A 1 17.93 -51.24 38.09
C MET A 1 16.63 -51.53 37.37
N LYS A 2 16.57 -51.22 36.05
CA LYS A 2 15.73 -51.80 34.97
C LYS A 2 14.22 -51.96 35.29
N THR A 3 13.25 -51.40 34.57
CA THR A 3 13.10 -51.34 33.11
C THR A 3 11.97 -50.35 32.74
N LEU A 4 12.17 -49.58 31.67
CA LEU A 4 11.13 -48.86 30.90
C LEU A 4 10.09 -49.84 30.34
N ILE A 5 8.87 -49.37 30.02
CA ILE A 5 8.32 -49.36 28.64
C ILE A 5 6.86 -48.85 28.67
N TYR A 6 6.66 -47.82 27.82
CA TYR A 6 5.46 -47.22 27.26
C TYR A 6 4.23 -48.12 27.06
N THR A 7 3.02 -47.57 27.24
CA THR A 7 1.94 -47.70 26.24
C THR A 7 0.95 -46.52 26.36
N ILE A 8 0.88 -45.72 25.30
CA ILE A 8 -0.21 -44.77 25.02
C ILE A 8 -1.32 -45.56 24.32
N ILE A 9 -2.57 -45.46 24.80
CA ILE A 9 -3.75 -45.94 24.08
C ILE A 9 -4.66 -44.72 23.83
N ILE A 10 -4.63 -44.24 22.59
CA ILE A 10 -5.59 -43.30 22.03
C ILE A 10 -6.79 -44.13 21.57
N CYS A 11 -7.98 -43.84 22.09
CA CYS A 11 -9.21 -44.45 21.64
C CYS A 11 -9.58 -43.95 20.23
N ILE A 12 -9.36 -44.83 19.25
CA ILE A 12 -9.94 -44.75 17.92
C ILE A 12 -11.38 -45.27 18.02
N THR A 13 -12.37 -44.42 17.78
CA THR A 13 -13.73 -44.89 17.47
C THR A 13 -13.93 -44.81 15.96
N CYS A 14 -13.74 -45.95 15.29
CA CYS A 14 -14.18 -46.17 13.92
C CYS A 14 -15.65 -46.62 13.94
N CYS A 15 -16.53 -45.87 13.29
CA CYS A 15 -17.72 -46.44 12.65
C CYS A 15 -17.61 -46.23 11.14
N ASN A 16 -17.11 -47.27 10.47
CA ASN A 16 -17.35 -47.61 9.06
C ASN A 16 -18.80 -48.16 8.94
N THR A 17 -19.57 -48.12 7.85
CA THR A 17 -19.51 -47.58 6.47
C THR A 17 -20.87 -47.92 5.83
N LYS A 18 -21.28 -47.16 4.80
CA LYS A 18 -21.74 -47.64 3.45
C LYS A 18 -22.36 -46.46 2.71
N GLU A 19 -21.57 -45.77 1.88
CA GLU A 19 -21.40 -46.00 0.44
C GLU A 19 -22.65 -45.67 -0.39
N LYS A 20 -22.58 -44.56 -1.13
CA LYS A 20 -22.56 -44.66 -2.60
C LYS A 20 -21.58 -43.65 -3.18
N SER A 21 -20.67 -44.19 -3.96
CA SER A 21 -19.70 -43.55 -4.83
C SER A 21 -20.38 -42.70 -5.90
N ASP A 22 -19.84 -41.52 -6.15
CA ASP A 22 -19.50 -41.17 -7.52
C ASP A 22 -18.13 -40.51 -7.57
N LEU A 23 -17.32 -41.04 -8.48
CA LEU A 23 -15.94 -40.69 -8.76
C LEU A 23 -15.88 -39.35 -9.49
N GLY A 24 -14.99 -38.44 -9.07
CA GLY A 24 -14.72 -37.22 -9.82
C GLY A 24 -13.69 -36.28 -9.18
N ASN A 25 -12.46 -36.76 -9.02
CA ASN A 25 -11.19 -36.04 -8.76
C ASN A 25 -11.02 -35.07 -7.56
N PRO A 26 -9.90 -35.19 -6.82
CA PRO A 26 -9.51 -34.23 -5.80
C PRO A 26 -8.69 -33.09 -6.45
N THR A 27 -9.36 -32.00 -6.80
CA THR A 27 -8.66 -30.74 -7.08
C THR A 27 -9.46 -29.62 -6.47
N ASP A 28 -9.23 -29.37 -5.18
CA ASP A 28 -9.37 -28.03 -4.60
C ASP A 28 -8.69 -27.99 -3.23
N LEU A 29 -7.39 -28.30 -3.25
CA LEU A 29 -6.45 -27.91 -2.20
C LEU A 29 -5.68 -26.64 -2.60
N ASP A 30 -6.17 -25.91 -3.62
CA ASP A 30 -5.67 -24.61 -4.07
C ASP A 30 -6.66 -23.45 -3.77
N SER A 31 -7.84 -23.72 -3.22
CA SER A 31 -8.88 -22.69 -3.00
C SER A 31 -8.73 -21.90 -1.68
N VAL A 32 -7.70 -22.15 -0.88
CA VAL A 32 -7.38 -21.38 0.34
C VAL A 32 -6.04 -20.65 0.20
N LYS A 33 -5.87 -19.95 -0.92
CA LYS A 33 -4.91 -18.82 -1.07
C LYS A 33 -5.60 -17.54 -1.57
N VAL A 34 -6.92 -17.44 -1.43
CA VAL A 34 -7.73 -16.35 -2.02
C VAL A 34 -8.13 -15.29 -0.96
N VAL A 35 -7.61 -15.37 0.27
CA VAL A 35 -8.04 -14.48 1.38
C VAL A 35 -7.07 -13.33 1.69
N ASP A 36 -5.81 -13.35 1.25
CA ASP A 36 -4.82 -12.35 1.70
C ASP A 36 -4.49 -11.23 0.69
N SER A 37 -5.20 -11.14 -0.43
CA SER A 37 -5.15 -9.97 -1.32
C SER A 37 -6.52 -9.30 -1.39
N LEU A 38 -6.79 -8.40 -0.43
CA LEU A 38 -7.46 -7.16 -0.82
C LEU A 38 -6.72 -6.63 -2.04
N ASN A 39 -7.26 -6.80 -3.25
CA ASN A 39 -6.61 -6.50 -4.53
C ASN A 39 -5.89 -5.16 -4.41
N TYR A 40 -4.57 -5.14 -4.56
CA TYR A 40 -3.73 -3.95 -4.35
C TYR A 40 -4.34 -2.68 -4.95
N ASN A 41 -4.95 -2.81 -6.13
CA ASN A 41 -5.69 -1.75 -6.81
C ASN A 41 -6.79 -1.13 -5.91
N LEU A 42 -7.61 -1.96 -5.27
CA LEU A 42 -8.62 -1.52 -4.31
C LEU A 42 -8.00 -0.85 -3.08
N GLN A 43 -6.85 -1.32 -2.59
CA GLN A 43 -6.15 -0.67 -1.47
C GLN A 43 -5.62 0.71 -1.87
N VAL A 44 -5.09 0.85 -3.08
CA VAL A 44 -4.66 2.14 -3.64
C VAL A 44 -5.85 3.10 -3.72
N TYR A 45 -7.00 2.69 -4.26
CA TYR A 45 -8.18 3.57 -4.28
C TYR A 45 -8.65 3.94 -2.87
N LYS A 46 -8.65 3.00 -1.91
CA LYS A 46 -8.97 3.31 -0.51
C LYS A 46 -8.02 4.36 0.07
N LEU A 47 -6.72 4.21 -0.17
CA LEU A 47 -5.70 5.17 0.26
C LEU A 47 -5.92 6.55 -0.37
N ILE A 48 -6.16 6.61 -1.68
CA ILE A 48 -6.41 7.87 -2.40
C ILE A 48 -7.63 8.59 -1.83
N ASN A 49 -8.77 7.89 -1.73
CA ASN A 49 -9.99 8.49 -1.20
C ASN A 49 -9.75 9.00 0.23
N CYS A 50 -9.11 8.22 1.11
CA CYS A 50 -8.79 8.65 2.47
C CYS A 50 -7.91 9.91 2.55
N VAL A 51 -6.84 9.98 1.76
CA VAL A 51 -5.90 11.11 1.80
C VAL A 51 -6.55 12.39 1.30
N TYR A 52 -7.41 12.31 0.29
CA TYR A 52 -8.09 13.49 -0.27
C TYR A 52 -9.39 13.84 0.46
N GLU A 53 -10.00 12.92 1.20
CA GLU A 53 -11.11 13.20 2.13
C GLU A 53 -10.66 14.14 3.26
N GLN A 54 -9.50 13.85 3.86
CA GLN A 54 -8.97 14.62 4.99
C GLN A 54 -8.48 16.04 4.64
N LYS A 55 -8.32 16.37 3.35
CA LYS A 55 -7.76 17.65 2.90
C LYS A 55 -8.80 18.74 2.61
N VAL A 56 -10.08 18.48 2.84
CA VAL A 56 -11.15 19.46 2.62
C VAL A 56 -11.21 20.43 3.80
N PRO A 57 -10.96 21.74 3.61
CA PRO A 57 -11.39 22.73 4.60
C PRO A 57 -12.91 22.78 4.59
N GLU A 58 -13.56 22.73 5.76
CA GLU A 58 -15.03 22.70 5.94
C GLU A 58 -15.82 23.80 5.17
N HIS A 59 -15.15 24.79 4.59
CA HIS A 59 -15.76 25.96 3.95
C HIS A 59 -15.24 26.32 2.55
N GLN A 60 -14.51 25.43 1.87
CA GLN A 60 -14.08 25.69 0.49
C GLN A 60 -14.36 24.51 -0.44
N ILE A 61 -15.23 24.72 -1.43
CA ILE A 61 -15.36 23.85 -2.61
C ILE A 61 -14.15 24.11 -3.53
N ARG A 62 -12.93 23.85 -3.04
CA ARG A 62 -11.76 23.80 -3.90
C ARG A 62 -11.75 22.44 -4.55
N THR A 63 -12.03 22.42 -5.86
CA THR A 63 -11.82 21.22 -6.67
C THR A 63 -10.34 20.86 -6.59
N SER A 64 -10.03 19.66 -6.11
CA SER A 64 -8.68 19.10 -6.09
C SER A 64 -8.44 18.33 -7.39
N TYR A 65 -7.19 18.30 -7.85
CA TYR A 65 -6.83 17.61 -9.08
C TYR A 65 -5.68 16.62 -8.85
N ILE A 66 -5.79 15.47 -9.50
CA ILE A 66 -4.75 14.44 -9.52
C ILE A 66 -4.52 13.99 -10.96
N SER A 67 -3.27 13.68 -11.29
CA SER A 67 -2.92 13.09 -12.58
C SER A 67 -3.67 11.77 -12.76
N PRO A 68 -4.31 11.52 -13.92
CA PRO A 68 -4.90 10.23 -14.21
C PRO A 68 -3.84 9.13 -14.35
N ASN A 69 -2.62 9.50 -14.77
CA ASN A 69 -1.52 8.57 -14.98
C ASN A 69 -0.68 8.43 -13.71
N HIS A 70 -0.17 7.23 -13.46
CA HIS A 70 0.68 6.88 -12.33
C HIS A 70 1.85 5.97 -12.73
N ASN A 71 2.84 5.77 -11.85
CA ASN A 71 3.94 4.81 -12.07
C ASN A 71 3.99 3.68 -11.02
N LEU A 72 2.82 3.18 -10.61
CA LEU A 72 2.73 2.23 -9.48
C LEU A 72 3.40 0.87 -9.72
N ARG A 73 3.62 0.47 -10.98
CA ARG A 73 4.43 -0.72 -11.32
C ARG A 73 5.87 -0.63 -10.80
N SER A 74 6.39 0.58 -10.67
CA SER A 74 7.74 0.88 -10.16
C SER A 74 7.76 1.19 -8.66
N SER A 75 6.70 0.85 -7.90
CA SER A 75 6.65 1.21 -6.47
C SER A 75 7.82 0.66 -5.66
N ASN A 76 8.38 -0.50 -6.05
CA ASN A 76 9.58 -1.06 -5.42
C ASN A 76 10.84 -0.20 -5.64
N ASP A 77 10.92 0.58 -6.73
CA ASP A 77 12.06 1.46 -6.99
C ASP A 77 12.19 2.54 -5.90
N PHE A 78 11.09 2.88 -5.22
CA PHE A 78 11.11 3.81 -4.10
C PHE A 78 11.96 3.32 -2.92
N LEU A 79 12.05 2.00 -2.70
CA LEU A 79 12.82 1.41 -1.59
C LEU A 79 14.31 1.75 -1.68
N GLU A 80 14.81 2.01 -2.88
CA GLU A 80 16.20 2.35 -3.13
C GLU A 80 16.52 3.83 -2.95
N THR A 81 15.51 4.66 -2.67
CA THR A 81 15.67 6.12 -2.57
C THR A 81 16.14 6.57 -1.17
N ASP A 82 16.89 7.68 -1.13
CA ASP A 82 17.20 8.37 0.12
C ASP A 82 15.95 8.87 0.86
N LEU A 83 14.86 9.13 0.11
CA LEU A 83 13.59 9.55 0.69
C LEU A 83 12.96 8.43 1.53
N PHE A 84 13.04 7.17 1.08
CA PHE A 84 12.65 6.01 1.87
C PHE A 84 13.48 5.88 3.15
N ARG A 85 14.83 5.94 3.04
CA ARG A 85 15.73 5.89 4.21
C ARG A 85 15.32 6.95 5.24
N ARG A 86 15.08 8.19 4.80
CA ARG A 86 14.66 9.29 5.67
C ARG A 86 13.28 9.06 6.32
N LEU A 87 12.31 8.54 5.56
CA LEU A 87 10.98 8.24 6.09
C LEU A 87 11.08 7.20 7.21
N ILE A 88 11.73 6.06 6.96
CA ILE A 88 11.87 4.99 7.95
C ILE A 88 12.66 5.47 9.17
N SER A 89 13.77 6.18 8.97
CA SER A 89 14.55 6.73 10.09
C SER A 89 13.73 7.66 10.99
N LYS A 90 12.88 8.51 10.39
CA LYS A 90 12.03 9.45 11.13
C LYS A 90 10.91 8.72 11.87
N GLU A 91 10.13 7.91 11.17
CA GLU A 91 8.91 7.31 11.70
C GLU A 91 9.21 6.25 12.76
N PHE A 92 10.29 5.49 12.61
CA PHE A 92 10.72 4.48 13.58
C PHE A 92 11.74 5.01 14.60
N LYS A 93 11.94 6.34 14.67
CA LYS A 93 12.82 7.02 15.65
C LYS A 93 14.24 6.45 15.70
N LEU A 94 14.78 6.05 14.55
CA LEU A 94 16.11 5.46 14.44
C LEU A 94 17.22 6.54 14.40
N GLY A 95 16.84 7.82 14.47
CA GLY A 95 17.76 8.96 14.34
C GLY A 95 18.33 9.08 12.92
N ASN A 96 19.40 9.84 12.75
CA ASN A 96 20.03 10.02 11.44
C ASN A 96 20.86 8.80 10.97
N ASN A 97 21.05 7.80 11.83
CA ASN A 97 22.05 6.75 11.66
C ASN A 97 21.43 5.34 11.62
N ILE A 98 20.44 5.11 10.76
CA ILE A 98 20.02 3.75 10.43
C ILE A 98 21.20 3.01 9.79
N SER A 99 21.59 1.86 10.35
CA SER A 99 22.67 1.05 9.76
C SER A 99 22.21 0.43 8.45
N ASP A 100 23.14 0.16 7.53
CA ASP A 100 22.79 -0.44 6.24
C ASP A 100 22.15 -1.83 6.40
N LYS A 101 22.57 -2.60 7.42
CA LYS A 101 21.94 -3.89 7.74
C LYS A 101 20.46 -3.72 8.11
N GLN A 102 20.15 -2.78 9.01
CA GLN A 102 18.75 -2.50 9.38
C GLN A 102 17.96 -2.00 8.19
N LEU A 103 18.55 -1.13 7.36
CA LEU A 103 17.88 -0.63 6.17
C LEU A 103 17.53 -1.76 5.20
N ILE A 104 18.41 -2.75 5.00
CA ILE A 104 18.11 -3.94 4.18
C ILE A 104 16.91 -4.70 4.75
N GLU A 105 16.90 -4.96 6.06
CA GLU A 105 15.78 -5.64 6.73
C GLU A 105 14.45 -4.88 6.53
N TYR A 106 14.46 -3.54 6.59
CA TYR A 106 13.28 -2.73 6.28
C TYR A 106 12.92 -2.76 4.80
N LYS A 107 13.88 -2.68 3.87
CA LYS A 107 13.57 -2.77 2.44
C LYS A 107 12.89 -4.09 2.11
N ASP A 108 13.38 -5.19 2.66
CA ASP A 108 12.82 -6.52 2.42
C ASP A 108 11.43 -6.69 3.03
N SER A 109 11.13 -6.07 4.18
CA SER A 109 9.79 -6.15 4.77
C SER A 109 8.73 -5.35 4.01
N TRP A 110 9.13 -4.29 3.31
CA TRP A 110 8.26 -3.43 2.49
C TRP A 110 8.20 -3.83 1.02
N ARG A 111 9.07 -4.74 0.59
CA ARG A 111 9.07 -5.26 -0.77
C ARG A 111 7.76 -6.00 -1.03
N GLN A 112 7.13 -5.66 -2.14
CA GLN A 112 5.94 -6.34 -2.64
C GLN A 112 6.26 -7.02 -3.98
N ASP A 113 5.49 -8.03 -4.34
CA ASP A 113 5.56 -8.61 -5.68
C ASP A 113 5.24 -7.55 -6.73
N GLU A 114 5.67 -7.77 -7.98
CA GLU A 114 5.28 -6.88 -9.07
C GLU A 114 3.77 -6.97 -9.30
N ILE A 115 3.11 -5.82 -9.36
CA ILE A 115 1.66 -5.75 -9.43
C ILE A 115 1.26 -5.09 -10.74
N ASP A 116 0.43 -5.82 -11.51
CA ASP A 116 -0.16 -5.30 -12.72
C ASP A 116 -1.34 -4.39 -12.37
N MET A 117 -1.15 -3.10 -12.60
CA MET A 117 -2.14 -2.04 -12.39
C MET A 117 -2.37 -1.31 -13.71
N PRO A 118 -3.62 -0.93 -14.04
CA PRO A 118 -3.90 -0.16 -15.24
C PRO A 118 -3.04 1.10 -15.27
N GLU A 119 -2.57 1.55 -16.43
CA GLU A 119 -1.72 2.75 -16.53
C GLU A 119 -2.41 4.04 -16.05
N LYS A 120 -3.74 4.00 -15.95
CA LYS A 120 -4.58 5.13 -15.54
C LYS A 120 -5.50 4.73 -14.39
N PHE A 121 -5.69 5.66 -13.46
CA PHE A 121 -6.73 5.52 -12.44
C PHE A 121 -8.12 5.46 -13.08
N ASP A 122 -8.94 4.54 -12.58
CA ASP A 122 -10.34 4.39 -12.88
C ASP A 122 -11.14 5.44 -12.09
N SER A 123 -11.73 6.39 -12.80
CA SER A 123 -12.53 7.47 -12.19
C SER A 123 -13.76 6.95 -11.42
N THR A 124 -14.26 5.76 -11.74
CA THR A 124 -15.42 5.17 -11.06
C THR A 124 -15.09 4.66 -9.64
N LYS A 125 -13.80 4.59 -9.29
CA LYS A 125 -13.31 4.15 -7.98
C LYS A 125 -12.91 5.31 -7.05
N ILE A 126 -13.02 6.54 -7.54
CA ILE A 126 -12.78 7.76 -6.76
C ILE A 126 -14.13 8.29 -6.30
N ASP A 127 -14.39 8.20 -5.00
CA ASP A 127 -15.69 8.51 -4.37
C ASP A 127 -15.73 9.94 -3.78
N LEU A 128 -14.95 10.85 -4.36
CA LEU A 128 -14.83 12.21 -3.88
C LEU A 128 -15.32 13.19 -4.96
N PRO A 129 -16.48 13.87 -4.76
CA PRO A 129 -17.10 14.69 -5.80
C PRO A 129 -16.28 15.93 -6.19
N TYR A 130 -15.33 16.33 -5.35
CA TYR A 130 -14.44 17.46 -5.57
C TYR A 130 -13.04 17.06 -6.04
N LEU A 131 -12.71 15.78 -6.16
CA LEU A 131 -11.44 15.31 -6.71
C LEU A 131 -11.62 14.96 -8.19
N LYS A 132 -10.94 15.69 -9.08
CA LYS A 132 -10.99 15.47 -10.53
C LYS A 132 -9.68 14.87 -11.04
N LEU A 133 -9.80 13.88 -11.92
CA LEU A 133 -8.67 13.43 -12.74
C LEU A 133 -8.43 14.45 -13.86
N LYS A 134 -7.21 14.99 -13.96
CA LYS A 134 -6.87 15.96 -15.01
C LYS A 134 -5.47 15.69 -15.57
N ASP A 135 -5.34 15.71 -16.90
CA ASP A 135 -4.05 15.52 -17.56
C ASP A 135 -3.14 16.73 -17.22
N PRO A 136 -1.93 16.50 -16.67
CA PRO A 136 -0.94 17.55 -16.41
C PRO A 136 -0.69 18.50 -17.59
N LYS A 137 -0.81 18.01 -18.84
CA LYS A 137 -0.63 18.81 -20.06
C LYS A 137 -1.75 19.84 -20.30
N THR A 138 -2.88 19.69 -19.63
CA THR A 138 -4.07 20.55 -19.78
C THR A 138 -4.26 21.52 -18.62
N VAL A 139 -3.26 21.61 -17.73
CA VAL A 139 -3.28 22.46 -16.55
C VAL A 139 -3.17 23.92 -16.95
N ASP A 140 -4.12 24.74 -16.49
CA ASP A 140 -4.00 26.18 -16.58
C ASP A 140 -3.47 26.72 -15.24
N ILE A 141 -2.17 27.00 -15.21
CA ILE A 141 -1.49 27.52 -14.02
C ILE A 141 -2.08 28.86 -13.58
N ASN A 142 -2.61 29.67 -14.52
CA ASN A 142 -3.22 30.97 -14.20
C ASN A 142 -4.53 30.82 -13.43
N ASN A 143 -5.22 29.68 -13.60
CA ASN A 143 -6.43 29.33 -12.83
C ASN A 143 -6.10 28.68 -11.49
N HIS A 144 -4.84 28.70 -11.05
CA HIS A 144 -4.38 28.14 -9.77
C HIS A 144 -4.70 26.64 -9.63
N GLU A 145 -4.75 25.92 -10.75
CA GLU A 145 -5.01 24.49 -10.74
C GLU A 145 -3.75 23.70 -10.37
N ILE A 146 -3.76 23.09 -9.19
CA ILE A 146 -2.67 22.25 -8.69
C ILE A 146 -2.97 20.79 -8.95
N ILE A 147 -2.13 20.13 -9.76
CA ILE A 147 -2.17 18.69 -9.98
C ILE A 147 -1.06 18.02 -9.18
N SER A 148 -1.46 17.02 -8.41
CA SER A 148 -0.52 16.08 -7.80
C SER A 148 -0.41 14.80 -8.62
N SER A 149 0.76 14.19 -8.71
CA SER A 149 0.90 12.80 -9.16
C SER A 149 0.89 11.85 -7.96
N ILE A 150 0.61 10.58 -8.21
CA ILE A 150 0.93 9.48 -7.28
C ILE A 150 1.90 8.57 -8.03
N ASP A 151 3.16 8.61 -7.61
CA ASP A 151 4.25 7.95 -8.30
C ASP A 151 4.42 6.53 -7.75
N TYR A 152 4.38 6.37 -6.42
CA TYR A 152 4.63 5.09 -5.74
C TYR A 152 3.62 4.86 -4.62
N VAL A 153 3.21 3.60 -4.44
CA VAL A 153 2.46 3.14 -3.27
C VAL A 153 2.99 1.79 -2.80
N LEU A 154 3.31 1.68 -1.52
CA LEU A 154 3.74 0.43 -0.88
C LEU A 154 2.85 0.14 0.31
N PHE A 155 2.52 -1.13 0.54
CA PHE A 155 1.74 -1.58 1.68
C PHE A 155 2.55 -2.55 2.54
N HIS A 156 2.44 -2.42 3.86
CA HIS A 156 3.01 -3.36 4.82
C HIS A 156 2.11 -3.46 6.05
N ASN A 157 1.41 -4.59 6.21
CA ASN A 157 0.39 -4.78 7.25
C ASN A 157 -0.68 -3.68 7.21
N ASP A 158 -0.87 -2.94 8.31
CA ASP A 158 -1.79 -1.81 8.44
C ASP A 158 -1.17 -0.48 8.00
N LEU A 159 0.05 -0.49 7.46
CA LEU A 159 0.74 0.71 7.00
C LEU A 159 0.73 0.83 5.47
N ALA A 160 0.69 2.07 5.01
CA ALA A 160 0.86 2.42 3.61
C ALA A 160 1.85 3.58 3.48
N ILE A 161 2.73 3.49 2.49
CA ILE A 161 3.52 4.62 2.01
C ILE A 161 2.91 5.08 0.69
N SER A 162 2.61 6.37 0.58
CA SER A 162 2.28 7.01 -0.71
C SER A 162 3.27 8.10 -1.02
N VAL A 163 3.75 8.12 -2.25
CA VAL A 163 4.67 9.14 -2.74
C VAL A 163 4.02 9.86 -3.90
N GLY A 164 4.05 11.18 -3.85
CA GLY A 164 3.52 12.02 -4.92
C GLY A 164 4.37 13.25 -5.11
N ASN A 165 4.29 13.82 -6.30
CA ASN A 165 4.87 15.12 -6.60
C ASN A 165 3.77 16.15 -6.82
N VAL A 166 4.08 17.41 -6.52
CA VAL A 166 3.24 18.56 -6.89
C VAL A 166 3.96 19.29 -8.01
N TYR A 167 3.36 19.29 -9.22
CA TYR A 167 3.97 19.84 -10.44
C TYR A 167 5.38 19.30 -10.78
N GLY A 168 5.78 18.13 -10.27
CA GLY A 168 7.15 17.63 -10.41
C GLY A 168 8.21 18.38 -9.61
N ILE A 169 7.82 19.29 -8.71
CA ILE A 169 8.76 20.18 -7.98
C ILE A 169 9.10 19.61 -6.60
N VAL A 170 8.10 19.16 -5.84
CA VAL A 170 8.29 18.64 -4.48
C VAL A 170 7.73 17.24 -4.38
N THR A 171 8.62 16.24 -4.39
CA THR A 171 8.23 14.87 -4.04
C THR A 171 8.12 14.75 -2.53
N THR A 172 6.96 14.31 -2.07
CA THR A 172 6.68 14.04 -0.66
C THR A 172 6.23 12.59 -0.51
N ALA A 173 6.86 11.90 0.44
CA ALA A 173 6.45 10.59 0.90
C ALA A 173 5.65 10.76 2.20
N PHE A 174 4.50 10.08 2.27
CA PHE A 174 3.62 10.06 3.43
C PHE A 174 3.54 8.63 3.96
N LEU A 175 3.73 8.44 5.26
CA LEU A 175 3.38 7.21 5.96
C LEU A 175 1.96 7.37 6.52
N SER A 176 1.10 6.41 6.22
CA SER A 176 -0.27 6.36 6.73
C SER A 176 -0.54 5.03 7.40
N LYS A 177 -1.43 5.02 8.39
CA LYS A 177 -1.84 3.82 9.12
C LYS A 177 -3.35 3.63 8.99
N TRP A 178 -3.77 2.40 8.70
CA TRP A 178 -5.17 1.99 8.69
C TRP A 178 -5.70 1.89 10.12
N ASP A 179 -6.77 2.60 10.44
CA ASP A 179 -7.39 2.59 11.78
C ASP A 179 -8.61 1.63 11.90
N GLY A 180 -8.91 0.88 10.83
CA GLY A 180 -10.12 0.06 10.72
C GLY A 180 -11.17 0.66 9.78
N LYS A 181 -11.10 1.96 9.50
CA LYS A 181 -12.04 2.69 8.64
C LYS A 181 -11.34 3.47 7.52
N CYS A 182 -10.21 4.11 7.82
CA CYS A 182 -9.50 4.95 6.88
C CYS A 182 -7.99 4.96 7.16
N TYR A 183 -7.21 5.36 6.15
CA TYR A 183 -5.78 5.63 6.33
C TYR A 183 -5.60 7.02 6.95
N VAL A 184 -4.91 7.07 8.08
CA VAL A 184 -4.59 8.29 8.81
C VAL A 184 -3.10 8.58 8.70
N SER A 185 -2.77 9.79 8.26
CA SER A 185 -1.38 10.25 8.14
C SER A 185 -0.66 10.16 9.49
N GLN A 186 0.45 9.43 9.52
CA GLN A 186 1.35 9.32 10.68
C GLN A 186 2.49 10.33 10.58
N GLY A 187 2.99 10.54 9.37
CA GLY A 187 4.11 11.44 9.14
C GLY A 187 4.47 11.56 7.66
N SER A 188 5.36 12.50 7.38
CA SER A 188 5.83 12.76 6.03
C SER A 188 7.28 13.21 6.00
N VAL A 189 7.92 12.96 4.87
CA VAL A 189 9.21 13.54 4.49
C VAL A 189 9.11 14.02 3.04
N SER A 190 9.75 15.14 2.74
CA SER A 190 9.88 15.65 1.37
C SER A 190 11.36 15.70 1.00
N TYR A 191 11.69 15.62 -0.29
CA TYR A 191 13.02 16.07 -0.72
C TYR A 191 13.25 17.50 -0.21
N PRO A 192 14.48 17.85 0.20
CA PRO A 192 14.77 19.27 0.39
C PRO A 192 14.49 19.98 -0.94
N ARG A 193 13.94 21.20 -0.90
CA ARG A 193 14.20 22.13 -2.02
C ARG A 193 15.72 22.09 -2.20
N SER A 194 16.21 21.83 -3.41
CA SER A 194 17.59 22.21 -3.72
C SER A 194 17.74 23.65 -3.22
N ALA A 195 18.72 23.92 -2.37
CA ALA A 195 18.96 25.28 -1.88
C ALA A 195 19.51 26.20 -3.01
N GLU A 196 19.30 25.81 -4.27
CA GLU A 196 19.87 26.37 -5.49
C GLU A 196 18.80 26.65 -6.57
N GLU A 197 17.51 26.78 -6.21
CA GLU A 197 16.47 27.38 -7.07
C GLU A 197 15.79 28.59 -6.42
#